data_AF-A0A7S2YE44-F1
#
_entry.id   AF-A0A7S2YE44-F1
#
_cell.length_a   1.000
_cell.length_b   1.000
_cell.length_c   1.000
_cell.angle_alpha   90.00
_cell.angle_beta   90.00
_cell.angle_gamma   90.00
#
_symmetry.space_group_name_H-M   'P 1'
#
loop_
_entity.id
_entity.type
_entity.pdbx_description
1 polymer ?
#
loop_
_entity_poly.entity_id
_entity_poly.type
_entity_poly.pdbx_seq_one_letter_code
_entity_poly.pdbx_strand_id
1 'polypeptide(L)'
;SDRSEAEAKVLNDVWVSLPVGSEESYTFRHMRRNTYEEILFRVEDERFEIDMVIDSNAATLQRLMPFADEITRLSAEEVAVEELGLKATNEGAGIAGKRFQYTFDKTVLGVIHRNTITRIYGDSGPEMLDLLEKNPAVAIPIVVQRLKQKDKEWKRIRDRLNVQWRELAEANYYKSLDHRSLTWRTTD
;
A
#
# COMPACT_ATOMS: atom_id res chain seq x y z
N SER A 1 -39.29 -39.95 15.76
CA SER A 1 -39.67 -38.60 15.34
C SER A 1 -41.14 -38.49 15.62
N ASP A 2 -41.52 -37.84 16.72
CA ASP A 2 -42.91 -37.73 17.17
C ASP A 2 -43.60 -36.57 16.44
N ARG A 3 -43.91 -36.77 15.15
CA ARG A 3 -44.68 -35.81 14.36
C ARG A 3 -46.07 -36.33 14.08
N SER A 4 -47.05 -35.42 14.12
CA SER A 4 -48.43 -35.69 13.74
C SER A 4 -48.58 -35.90 12.24
N GLU A 5 -49.67 -36.54 11.80
CA GLU A 5 -49.90 -36.85 10.38
C GLU A 5 -49.96 -35.59 9.50
N ALA A 6 -50.43 -34.47 10.04
CA ALA A 6 -50.45 -33.20 9.34
C ALA A 6 -49.03 -32.64 9.13
N GLU A 7 -48.17 -32.76 10.15
CA GLU A 7 -46.79 -32.26 10.09
C GLU A 7 -45.94 -33.07 9.10
N ALA A 8 -46.19 -34.38 8.97
CA ALA A 8 -45.53 -35.23 7.99
C ALA A 8 -45.92 -34.90 6.53
N LYS A 9 -47.12 -34.33 6.29
CA LYS A 9 -47.56 -33.93 4.94
C LYS A 9 -47.01 -32.57 4.49
N VAL A 10 -46.66 -31.70 5.43
CA VAL A 10 -46.26 -30.31 5.13
C VAL A 10 -44.75 -30.11 5.25
N LEU A 11 -44.09 -30.80 6.17
CA LEU A 11 -42.68 -30.58 6.46
C LEU A 11 -41.81 -31.54 5.63
N ASN A 12 -40.79 -30.99 4.98
CA ASN A 12 -39.82 -31.77 4.22
C ASN A 12 -38.90 -32.53 5.18
N ASP A 13 -38.85 -33.86 5.01
CA ASP A 13 -37.97 -34.74 5.78
C ASP A 13 -36.72 -35.19 5.00
N VAL A 14 -36.64 -34.83 3.71
CA VAL A 14 -35.52 -35.16 2.83
C VAL A 14 -34.64 -33.93 2.66
N TRP A 15 -33.40 -34.05 3.14
CA TRP A 15 -32.36 -33.08 2.83
C TRP A 15 -31.87 -33.35 1.42
N VAL A 16 -32.17 -32.43 0.50
CA VAL A 16 -31.57 -32.43 -0.84
C VAL A 16 -30.33 -31.55 -0.77
N SER A 17 -29.16 -32.17 -0.64
CA SER A 17 -27.91 -31.50 -0.95
C SER A 17 -27.56 -31.82 -2.40
N LEU A 18 -27.58 -30.81 -3.26
CA LEU A 18 -26.88 -30.86 -4.54
C LEU A 18 -25.42 -30.47 -4.26
N PRO A 19 -24.45 -31.39 -4.28
CA PRO A 19 -23.07 -30.96 -4.42
C PRO A 19 -22.93 -30.49 -5.86
N VAL A 20 -22.46 -29.26 -6.03
CA VAL A 20 -22.21 -28.59 -7.33
C VAL A 20 -23.47 -28.00 -7.97
N GLY A 21 -23.38 -26.69 -8.22
CA GLY A 21 -24.50 -25.81 -8.51
C GLY A 21 -25.23 -26.13 -9.80
N SER A 22 -26.56 -26.02 -9.73
CA SER A 22 -27.42 -25.73 -10.89
C SER A 22 -27.14 -24.37 -11.54
N GLU A 23 -26.04 -23.71 -11.18
CA GLU A 23 -25.54 -22.47 -11.77
C GLU A 23 -24.91 -22.69 -13.15
N GLU A 24 -24.59 -23.94 -13.53
CA GLU A 24 -24.04 -24.23 -14.87
C GLU A 24 -25.05 -24.08 -16.00
N SER A 25 -26.35 -24.04 -15.69
CA SER A 25 -27.42 -23.89 -16.68
C SER A 25 -28.26 -22.64 -16.39
N TYR A 26 -27.70 -21.49 -16.80
CA TYR A 26 -28.42 -20.31 -17.31
C TYR A 26 -28.56 -19.01 -16.47
N THR A 27 -28.02 -18.83 -15.27
CA THR A 27 -28.29 -17.55 -14.54
C THR A 27 -27.18 -16.87 -13.73
N PHE A 28 -25.93 -17.35 -13.75
CA PHE A 28 -24.80 -16.57 -13.20
C PHE A 28 -23.49 -16.78 -13.97
N ARG A 29 -23.57 -16.85 -15.31
CA ARG A 29 -22.43 -16.35 -16.09
C ARG A 29 -22.29 -14.89 -15.69
N HIS A 30 -21.32 -14.55 -14.84
CA HIS A 30 -20.75 -13.20 -14.82
C HIS A 30 -20.74 -12.75 -16.27
N MET A 31 -21.47 -11.67 -16.55
CA MET A 31 -21.58 -10.99 -17.84
C MET A 31 -20.32 -11.33 -18.64
N ARG A 32 -20.43 -12.06 -19.76
CA ARG A 32 -19.24 -12.47 -20.54
C ARG A 32 -18.43 -11.20 -20.76
N ARG A 33 -17.35 -11.05 -19.97
CA ARG A 33 -16.71 -9.75 -19.77
C ARG A 33 -16.20 -9.33 -21.12
N ASN A 34 -16.58 -8.14 -21.51
CA ASN A 34 -16.14 -7.61 -22.77
C ASN A 34 -14.63 -7.34 -22.65
N THR A 35 -13.82 -7.73 -23.63
CA THR A 35 -12.37 -7.45 -23.62
C THR A 35 -12.07 -5.98 -23.39
N TYR A 36 -12.94 -5.09 -23.89
CA TYR A 36 -12.85 -3.65 -23.66
C TYR A 36 -13.11 -3.25 -22.20
N GLU A 37 -14.05 -3.92 -21.54
CA GLU A 37 -14.35 -3.76 -20.11
C GLU A 37 -13.19 -4.27 -19.23
N GLU A 38 -12.58 -5.40 -19.60
CA GLU A 38 -11.39 -5.93 -18.91
C GLU A 38 -10.20 -4.96 -18.98
N ILE A 39 -10.04 -4.27 -20.11
CA ILE A 39 -9.01 -3.23 -20.25
C ILE A 39 -9.29 -2.07 -19.28
N LEU A 40 -10.55 -1.62 -19.17
CA LEU A 40 -10.92 -0.54 -18.24
C LEU A 40 -10.68 -0.94 -16.78
N PHE A 41 -11.03 -2.17 -16.39
CA PHE A 41 -10.76 -2.65 -15.03
C PHE A 41 -9.27 -2.72 -14.72
N ARG A 42 -8.46 -3.21 -15.66
CA ARG A 42 -7.01 -3.24 -15.48
C ARG A 42 -6.43 -1.83 -15.30
N VAL A 43 -6.90 -0.86 -16.09
CA VAL A 43 -6.49 0.55 -15.95
C VAL A 43 -6.87 1.11 -14.58
N GLU A 44 -8.06 0.80 -14.06
CA GLU A 44 -8.48 1.24 -12.73
C GLU A 44 -7.64 0.60 -11.61
N ASP A 45 -7.35 -0.69 -11.70
CA ASP A 45 -6.48 -1.40 -10.75
C ASP A 45 -5.06 -0.80 -10.74
N GLU A 46 -4.47 -0.56 -11.91
CA GLU A 46 -3.15 0.06 -12.05
C GLU A 46 -3.10 1.48 -11.46
N ARG A 47 -4.16 2.26 -11.70
CA ARG A 47 -4.31 3.61 -11.15
C ARG A 47 -4.39 3.58 -9.63
N PHE A 48 -5.25 2.71 -9.10
CA PHE A 48 -5.41 2.53 -7.67
C PHE A 48 -4.12 2.10 -6.99
N GLU A 49 -3.37 1.16 -7.57
CA GLU A 49 -2.11 0.69 -7.00
C GLU A 49 -1.08 1.82 -6.84
N ILE A 50 -0.92 2.65 -7.87
CA ILE A 50 0.03 3.77 -7.84
C ILE A 50 -0.39 4.83 -6.82
N ASP A 51 -1.67 5.19 -6.78
CA ASP A 51 -2.18 6.16 -5.82
C ASP A 51 -2.04 5.64 -4.38
N MET A 52 -2.35 4.36 -4.13
CA MET A 52 -2.14 3.72 -2.83
C MET A 52 -0.68 3.79 -2.38
N VAL A 53 0.27 3.53 -3.28
CA VAL A 53 1.72 3.59 -2.97
C VAL A 53 2.15 5.02 -2.66
N ILE A 54 1.68 6.01 -3.44
CA ILE A 54 1.99 7.43 -3.21
C ILE A 54 1.43 7.91 -1.88
N ASP A 55 0.19 7.56 -1.55
CA ASP A 55 -0.46 7.99 -0.31
C ASP A 55 0.19 7.34 0.92
N SER A 56 0.51 6.04 0.84
CA SER A 56 1.24 5.33 1.90
C SER A 56 2.62 5.95 2.15
N ASN A 57 3.29 6.37 1.08
CA ASN A 57 4.56 7.08 1.15
C ASN A 57 4.43 8.47 1.77
N ALA A 58 3.42 9.23 1.37
CA ALA A 58 3.13 10.54 1.94
C ALA A 58 2.83 10.46 3.45
N ALA A 59 2.01 9.49 3.87
CA ALA A 59 1.71 9.24 5.28
C ALA A 59 2.96 8.86 6.08
N THR A 60 3.84 8.05 5.50
CA THR A 60 5.12 7.65 6.12
C THR A 60 6.08 8.82 6.24
N LEU A 61 6.14 9.67 5.21
CA LEU A 61 6.96 10.88 5.23
C LEU A 61 6.47 11.86 6.28
N GLN A 62 5.16 12.11 6.37
CA GLN A 62 4.57 12.98 7.39
C GLN A 62 4.89 12.50 8.81
N ARG A 63 4.95 11.18 9.02
CA ARG A 63 5.29 10.61 10.33
C ARG A 63 6.77 10.76 10.69
N LEU A 64 7.69 10.55 9.73
CA LEU A 64 9.13 10.54 9.99
C LEU A 64 9.80 11.92 9.89
N MET A 65 9.20 12.85 9.15
CA MET A 65 9.79 14.16 8.88
C MET A 65 10.06 15.01 10.14
N PRO A 66 9.14 15.10 11.13
CA PRO A 66 9.41 15.87 12.35
C PRO A 66 10.65 15.36 13.10
N PHE A 67 10.83 14.03 13.15
CA PHE A 67 11.97 13.39 13.80
C PHE A 67 13.27 13.65 13.03
N ALA A 68 13.25 13.55 11.69
CA ALA A 68 14.41 13.87 10.87
C ALA A 68 14.86 15.33 11.02
N ASP A 69 13.91 16.27 11.03
CA ASP A 69 14.21 17.70 11.15
C ASP A 69 14.78 18.03 12.54
N GLU A 70 14.24 17.41 13.59
CA GLU A 70 14.76 17.53 14.95
C GLU A 70 16.20 16.96 15.07
N ILE A 71 16.44 15.76 14.55
CA ILE A 71 17.76 15.13 14.56
C ILE A 71 18.78 15.99 13.82
N THR A 72 18.40 16.55 12.66
CA THR A 72 19.27 17.39 11.85
C THR A 72 19.62 18.69 12.58
N ARG A 73 18.64 19.31 13.26
CA ARG A 73 18.87 20.51 14.08
C ARG A 73 19.83 20.24 15.22
N LEU A 74 19.61 19.17 16.00
CA LEU A 74 20.46 18.81 17.13
C LEU A 74 21.89 18.48 16.68
N SER A 75 22.03 17.78 15.55
CA SER A 75 23.35 17.49 14.97
C SER A 75 24.08 18.76 14.52
N ALA A 76 23.38 19.75 13.95
CA ALA A 76 23.98 21.02 13.55
C ALA A 76 24.42 21.87 14.76
N GLU A 77 23.62 21.88 15.83
CA GLU A 77 23.97 22.55 17.09
C GLU A 77 25.19 21.92 17.76
N GLU A 78 25.33 20.58 17.72
CA GLU A 78 26.53 19.88 18.22
C GLU A 78 27.80 20.33 17.48
N VAL A 79 27.76 20.35 16.14
CA VAL A 79 28.91 20.75 15.32
C VAL A 79 29.29 22.21 15.58
N ALA A 80 28.30 23.11 15.67
CA ALA A 80 28.56 24.53 15.95
C ALA A 80 29.24 24.74 17.32
N VAL A 81 28.86 23.99 18.35
CA VAL A 81 29.50 24.07 19.67
C VAL A 81 30.91 23.49 19.66
N GLU A 82 31.16 22.46 18.86
CA GLU A 82 32.49 21.87 18.66
C GLU A 82 33.44 22.85 17.94
N GLU A 83 32.96 23.54 16.90
CA GLU A 83 33.73 24.55 16.15
C GLU A 83 34.10 25.78 17.01
N LEU A 84 33.23 26.17 17.95
CA LEU A 84 33.49 27.27 18.90
C LEU A 84 34.51 26.91 19.99
N GLY A 85 35.04 25.67 20.01
CA GLY A 85 36.11 25.26 20.92
C GLY A 85 35.70 25.17 22.40
N LEU A 86 34.40 25.35 22.72
CA LEU A 86 33.85 25.03 24.03
C LEU A 86 33.73 23.52 24.14
N LYS A 87 34.85 22.84 24.46
CA LYS A 87 34.81 21.43 24.88
C LYS A 87 33.87 21.36 26.08
N ALA A 88 32.65 20.88 25.83
CA ALA A 88 31.73 20.54 26.90
C ALA A 88 32.46 19.57 27.82
N THR A 89 32.60 19.92 29.09
CA THR A 89 33.10 18.99 30.10
C THR A 89 32.25 17.72 29.97
N ASN A 90 32.90 16.56 29.89
CA ASN A 90 32.30 15.25 29.61
C ASN A 90 31.27 14.78 30.66
N GLU A 91 30.79 15.67 31.54
CA GLU A 91 29.87 15.38 32.63
C GLU A 91 28.42 15.12 32.18
N GLY A 92 28.10 15.35 30.90
CA GLY A 92 26.79 15.05 30.31
C GLY A 92 26.84 14.16 29.06
N ALA A 93 28.01 13.60 28.70
CA ALA A 93 28.14 12.78 27.50
C ALA A 93 27.56 11.39 27.76
N GLY A 94 26.61 10.96 26.92
CA GLY A 94 26.10 9.60 26.92
C GLY A 94 27.20 8.59 26.56
N ILE A 95 26.88 7.30 26.68
CA ILE A 95 27.80 6.21 26.31
C ILE A 95 28.26 6.43 24.86
N ALA A 96 29.59 6.56 24.67
CA ALA A 96 30.28 6.85 23.40
C ALA A 96 30.39 8.32 22.96
N GLY A 97 30.22 9.30 23.85
CA GLY A 97 30.63 10.69 23.56
C GLY A 97 29.65 11.52 22.72
N LYS A 98 28.45 10.99 22.45
CA LYS A 98 27.35 11.73 21.81
C LYS A 98 26.56 12.51 22.86
N ARG A 99 26.14 13.73 22.51
CA ARG A 99 25.45 14.65 23.44
C ARG A 99 23.97 14.31 23.60
N PHE A 100 23.37 13.66 22.60
CA PHE A 100 22.01 13.14 22.67
C PHE A 100 21.91 11.67 22.25
N GLN A 101 21.03 10.93 22.93
CA GLN A 101 20.63 9.58 22.54
C GLN A 101 19.19 9.60 22.07
N TYR A 102 18.99 9.33 20.77
CA TYR A 102 17.66 9.22 20.21
C TYR A 102 17.14 7.80 20.41
N THR A 103 15.96 7.66 21.01
CA THR A 103 15.28 6.36 21.11
C THR A 103 14.04 6.40 20.25
N PHE A 104 13.84 5.37 19.44
CA PHE A 104 12.72 5.29 18.52
C PHE A 104 11.89 4.07 18.88
N ASP A 105 10.73 4.31 19.47
CA ASP A 105 9.84 3.22 19.86
C ASP A 105 9.14 2.63 18.64
N LYS A 106 9.01 1.29 18.64
CA LYS A 106 8.36 0.53 17.57
C LYS A 106 6.92 1.01 17.40
N THR A 107 6.23 1.39 18.47
CA THR A 107 4.82 1.79 18.40
C THR A 107 4.59 3.08 17.59
N VAL A 108 5.65 3.88 17.36
CA VAL A 108 5.58 5.12 16.59
C VAL A 108 5.20 4.85 15.13
N LEU A 109 5.63 3.73 14.57
CA LEU A 109 5.29 3.32 13.22
C LEU A 109 4.09 2.38 13.22
N GLY A 110 3.06 2.72 12.44
CA GLY A 110 1.96 1.82 12.09
C GLY A 110 2.34 0.80 11.00
N VAL A 111 1.40 -0.07 10.66
CA VAL A 111 1.59 -1.11 9.62
C VAL A 111 1.87 -0.49 8.25
N ILE A 112 1.17 0.59 7.89
CA ILE A 112 1.36 1.30 6.62
C ILE A 112 2.80 1.79 6.49
N HIS A 113 3.35 2.37 7.56
CA HIS A 113 4.71 2.91 7.55
C HIS A 113 5.77 1.84 7.41
N ARG A 114 5.63 0.73 8.15
CA ARG A 114 6.53 -0.42 8.03
C ARG A 114 6.50 -1.01 6.62
N ASN A 115 5.31 -1.24 6.08
CA ASN A 115 5.14 -1.81 4.74
C ASN A 115 5.71 -0.89 3.66
N THR A 116 5.56 0.43 3.81
CA THR A 116 6.11 1.42 2.88
C THR A 116 7.64 1.38 2.87
N ILE A 117 8.27 1.33 4.05
CA ILE A 117 9.73 1.25 4.18
C ILE A 117 10.23 -0.07 3.57
N THR A 118 9.59 -1.20 3.92
CA THR A 118 9.94 -2.51 3.34
C THR A 118 9.81 -2.50 1.81
N ARG A 119 8.74 -1.91 1.27
CA ARG A 119 8.52 -1.81 -0.19
C ARG A 119 9.64 -1.06 -0.91
N ILE A 120 10.17 0.01 -0.32
CA ILE A 120 11.21 0.86 -0.95
C ILE A 120 12.59 0.20 -0.93
N TYR A 121 12.86 -0.61 0.10
CA TYR A 121 14.14 -1.29 0.29
C TYR A 121 14.13 -2.75 -0.18
N GLY A 122 12.98 -3.29 -0.58
CA GLY A 122 12.86 -4.66 -1.08
C GLY A 122 13.32 -5.68 -0.05
N ASP A 123 14.24 -6.56 -0.44
CA ASP A 123 14.78 -7.62 0.41
C ASP A 123 15.52 -7.07 1.65
N SER A 124 16.11 -5.88 1.55
CA SER A 124 16.77 -5.19 2.67
C SER A 124 15.78 -4.42 3.57
N GLY A 125 14.48 -4.52 3.31
CA GLY A 125 13.43 -3.85 4.08
C GLY A 125 13.42 -4.19 5.57
N PRO A 126 13.45 -5.49 5.96
CA PRO A 126 13.49 -5.89 7.37
C PRO A 126 14.74 -5.37 8.09
N GLU A 127 15.89 -5.40 7.43
CA GLU A 127 17.15 -4.87 7.97
C GLU A 127 17.07 -3.36 8.19
N MET A 128 16.47 -2.62 7.25
CA MET A 128 16.28 -1.17 7.41
C MET A 128 15.34 -0.82 8.59
N LEU A 129 14.32 -1.63 8.83
CA LEU A 129 13.45 -1.46 10.00
C LEU A 129 14.19 -1.72 11.31
N ASP A 130 15.03 -2.75 11.36
CA ASP A 130 15.88 -3.04 12.53
C ASP A 130 16.92 -1.92 12.76
N LEU A 131 17.48 -1.35 11.70
CA LEU A 131 18.38 -0.19 11.78
C LEU A 131 17.69 1.07 12.30
N LEU A 132 16.42 1.30 11.92
CA LEU A 132 15.62 2.40 12.46
C LEU A 132 15.42 2.29 13.97
N GLU A 133 15.32 1.07 14.50
CA GLU A 133 15.18 0.84 15.94
C GLU A 133 16.52 0.95 16.68
N LYS A 134 17.60 0.39 16.12
CA LYS A 134 18.92 0.38 16.75
C LYS A 134 19.62 1.73 16.69
N ASN A 135 19.56 2.41 15.55
CA ASN A 135 20.30 3.63 15.27
C ASN A 135 19.41 4.71 14.60
N PRO A 136 18.34 5.18 15.28
CA PRO A 136 17.37 6.09 14.68
C PRO A 136 17.96 7.42 14.23
N ALA A 137 18.92 7.97 14.97
CA ALA A 137 19.57 9.24 14.63
C ALA A 137 20.26 9.21 13.25
N VAL A 138 20.71 8.03 12.79
CA VAL A 138 21.37 7.87 11.48
C VAL A 138 20.38 7.37 10.44
N ALA A 139 19.53 6.40 10.80
CA ALA A 139 18.64 5.74 9.86
C ALA A 139 17.46 6.63 9.42
N ILE A 140 16.87 7.42 10.34
CA ILE A 140 15.68 8.24 10.05
C ILE A 140 15.94 9.26 8.92
N PRO A 141 17.01 10.09 8.95
CA PRO A 141 17.29 11.03 7.86
C PRO A 141 17.49 10.35 6.51
N ILE A 142 18.18 9.19 6.48
CA ILE A 142 18.43 8.41 5.26
C ILE A 142 17.11 7.91 4.65
N VAL A 143 16.25 7.34 5.49
CA VAL A 143 14.94 6.85 5.06
C VAL A 143 14.06 8.00 4.56
N VAL A 144 14.03 9.14 5.25
CA VAL A 144 13.28 10.33 4.82
C VAL A 144 13.78 10.86 3.48
N GLN A 145 15.09 10.93 3.26
CA GLN A 145 15.66 11.34 1.98
C GLN A 145 15.25 10.37 0.85
N ARG A 146 15.27 9.07 1.12
CA ARG A 146 14.85 8.04 0.16
C ARG A 146 13.35 8.10 -0.16
N LEU A 147 12.50 8.31 0.85
CA LEU A 147 11.05 8.51 0.70
C LEU A 147 10.76 9.74 -0.20
N LYS A 148 11.47 10.86 0.01
CA LYS A 148 11.36 12.07 -0.83
C LYS A 148 11.81 11.81 -2.27
N GLN A 149 12.86 11.02 -2.47
CA GLN A 149 13.32 10.64 -3.81
C GLN A 149 12.25 9.81 -4.53
N LYS A 150 11.71 8.77 -3.87
CA LYS A 150 10.70 7.88 -4.44
C LYS A 150 9.37 8.57 -4.69
N ASP A 151 8.95 9.50 -3.83
CA ASP A 151 7.77 10.34 -4.05
C ASP A 151 7.82 11.06 -5.41
N LYS A 152 8.95 11.71 -5.71
CA LYS A 152 9.16 12.42 -6.98
C LYS A 152 9.17 11.48 -8.18
N GLU A 153 9.79 10.31 -8.03
CA GLU A 153 9.85 9.29 -9.08
C GLU A 153 8.45 8.76 -9.41
N TRP A 154 7.67 8.37 -8.40
CA TRP A 154 6.33 7.83 -8.57
C TRP A 154 5.33 8.85 -9.10
N LYS A 155 5.42 10.12 -8.67
CA LYS A 155 4.58 11.18 -9.24
C LYS A 155 4.84 11.38 -10.74
N ARG A 156 6.10 11.36 -11.18
CA ARG A 156 6.43 11.42 -12.62
C ARG A 156 5.89 10.21 -13.39
N ILE A 157 6.01 9.01 -12.80
CA ILE A 157 5.49 7.79 -13.40
C ILE A 157 3.96 7.86 -13.53
N ARG A 158 3.26 8.26 -12.48
CA ARG A 158 1.81 8.48 -12.48
C ARG A 158 1.39 9.47 -13.56
N ASP A 159 2.09 10.61 -13.68
CA ASP A 159 1.76 11.61 -14.68
C ASP A 159 1.88 11.07 -16.11
N ARG A 160 2.91 10.25 -16.38
CA ARG A 160 3.08 9.56 -17.67
C ARG A 160 1.97 8.53 -17.92
N LEU A 161 1.64 7.72 -16.91
CA LEU A 161 0.62 6.68 -17.01
C LEU A 161 -0.79 7.27 -17.16
N ASN A 162 -1.09 8.40 -16.52
CA ASN A 162 -2.36 9.11 -16.66
C ASN A 162 -2.67 9.53 -18.11
N VAL A 163 -1.65 9.74 -18.95
CA VAL A 163 -1.86 9.97 -20.38
C VAL A 163 -2.29 8.68 -21.07
N GLN A 164 -1.55 7.59 -20.85
CA GLN A 164 -1.83 6.27 -21.44
C GLN A 164 -3.19 5.72 -20.99
N TRP A 165 -3.50 5.81 -19.70
CA TRP A 165 -4.77 5.39 -19.13
C TRP A 165 -5.95 6.16 -19.71
N ARG A 166 -5.79 7.45 -19.99
CA ARG A 166 -6.83 8.26 -20.62
C ARG A 166 -7.09 7.82 -22.06
N GLU A 167 -6.02 7.64 -22.85
CA GLU A 167 -6.13 7.15 -24.22
C GLU A 167 -6.79 5.76 -24.29
N LEU A 168 -6.39 4.85 -23.38
CA LEU A 168 -7.01 3.54 -23.25
C LEU A 168 -8.46 3.64 -22.80
N ALA A 169 -8.78 4.51 -21.83
CA ALA A 169 -10.15 4.68 -21.38
C ALA A 169 -11.05 5.18 -22.52
N GLU A 170 -10.63 6.22 -23.24
CA GLU A 170 -11.38 6.78 -24.36
C GLU A 170 -11.60 5.77 -25.51
N ALA A 171 -10.56 5.01 -25.86
CA ALA A 171 -10.63 4.02 -26.94
C ALA A 171 -11.54 2.82 -26.64
N ASN A 172 -11.71 2.49 -25.36
CA ASN A 172 -12.42 1.29 -24.91
C ASN A 172 -13.79 1.59 -24.29
N TYR A 173 -14.06 2.83 -23.86
CA TYR A 173 -15.29 3.20 -23.15
C TYR A 173 -16.56 2.80 -23.91
N TYR A 174 -16.78 3.32 -25.13
CA TYR A 174 -18.01 3.03 -25.88
C TYR A 174 -18.15 1.55 -26.24
N LYS A 175 -17.02 0.88 -26.52
CA LYS A 175 -17.01 -0.52 -26.90
C LYS A 175 -17.31 -1.42 -25.71
N SER A 176 -16.92 -1.01 -24.49
CA SER A 176 -17.21 -1.75 -23.25
C SER A 176 -18.72 -1.85 -22.95
N LEU A 177 -19.51 -0.87 -23.39
CA LEU A 177 -20.96 -0.83 -23.19
C LEU A 177 -21.73 -1.84 -24.06
N ASP A 178 -21.05 -2.40 -25.07
CA ASP A 178 -21.65 -3.36 -25.99
C ASP A 178 -21.58 -4.79 -25.45
N HIS A 179 -22.70 -5.23 -24.90
CA HIS A 179 -22.91 -6.58 -24.36
C HIS A 179 -23.57 -7.53 -25.37
N ARG A 180 -23.93 -7.04 -26.57
CA ARG A 180 -24.68 -7.79 -27.59
C ARG A 180 -23.82 -8.18 -28.81
N SER A 181 -22.77 -7.44 -29.11
CA SER A 181 -21.88 -7.77 -30.24
C SER A 181 -20.99 -8.99 -30.00
N LEU A 182 -20.93 -9.53 -28.79
CA LEU A 182 -20.17 -10.76 -28.51
C LEU A 182 -20.98 -12.02 -28.86
N THR A 183 -22.31 -11.95 -28.86
CA THR A 183 -23.19 -13.11 -29.09
C THR A 183 -23.44 -13.42 -30.57
N TRP A 184 -23.39 -12.44 -31.49
CA TRP A 184 -23.77 -12.70 -32.89
C TRP A 184 -22.79 -13.58 -33.66
N ARG A 185 -21.48 -13.56 -33.34
CA ARG A 185 -20.47 -14.37 -34.05
C ARG A 185 -20.40 -15.84 -33.64
N THR A 186 -21.13 -16.26 -32.60
CA THR A 186 -21.05 -17.64 -32.09
C THR A 186 -22.26 -18.50 -32.50
N THR A 187 -23.22 -17.92 -33.23
CA THR A 187 -24.52 -18.56 -33.52
C THR A 187 -24.75 -18.86 -35.01
N ASP A 188 -23.68 -18.82 -35.82
CA ASP A 188 -23.69 -19.20 -37.24
C ASP A 188 -22.58 -20.22 -37.51
#